data_AF-A0A1P8AVN6-F1
#
_entry.id   AF-A0A1P8AVN6-F1
#
_cell.length_a   1.000
_cell.length_b   1.000
_cell.length_c   1.000
_cell.angle_alpha   90.00
_cell.angle_beta   90.00
_cell.angle_gamma   90.00
#
_symmetry.space_group_name_H-M   'P 1'
#
loop_
_entity.id
_entity.type
_entity.pdbx_description
1 polymer ?
#
loop_
_entity_poly.entity_id
_entity_poly.type
_entity_poly.pdbx_seq_one_letter_code
_entity_poly.pdbx_strand_id
1 'polypeptide(L)'
;MSRKREVKNEIKKLEKLMKTISSLRSALQLMIREAPGIQKVVLILGGSPLRPQNAYELLFTQRRDHVLGYEGDFAKSKAAEALSKKTIRALISTGAGSTSYPGPMRLFILVHAPPTLNLPQHFLPKRDFRYNRKFVPSKLRFKCRTQDNATNSPPTNDLIWYQCRHVIKGLAFHQPVEE
;
A
#
# COMPACT_ATOMS: atom_id res chain seq x y z
N MET A 1 -28.13 25.43 14.86
CA MET A 1 -27.16 25.74 13.76
C MET A 1 -25.91 24.85 13.70
N SER A 2 -25.68 23.93 14.66
CA SER A 2 -24.43 23.12 14.74
C SER A 2 -24.33 21.98 13.71
N ARG A 3 -25.41 21.21 13.53
CA ARG A 3 -25.43 19.99 12.69
C ARG A 3 -25.05 20.22 11.22
N LYS A 4 -25.49 21.34 10.63
CA LYS A 4 -25.15 21.68 9.23
C LYS A 4 -23.64 21.97 9.06
N ARG A 5 -22.98 22.53 10.07
CA ARG A 5 -21.53 22.81 10.06
C ARG A 5 -20.72 21.53 10.25
N GLU A 6 -21.16 20.65 11.14
CA GLU A 6 -20.56 19.32 11.34
C GLU A 6 -20.60 18.49 10.06
N VAL A 7 -21.79 18.35 9.45
CA VAL A 7 -21.94 17.62 8.18
C VAL A 7 -21.05 18.22 7.09
N LYS A 8 -21.00 19.55 6.96
CA LYS A 8 -20.10 20.21 6.00
C LYS A 8 -18.62 19.90 6.28
N ASN A 9 -18.22 19.81 7.55
CA ASN A 9 -16.84 19.47 7.92
C ASN A 9 -16.52 18.00 7.63
N GLU A 10 -17.44 17.08 7.90
CA GLU A 10 -17.26 15.65 7.57
C GLU A 10 -17.15 15.42 6.06
N ILE A 11 -17.98 16.11 5.26
CA ILE A 11 -17.85 16.09 3.79
C ILE A 11 -16.47 16.58 3.37
N LYS A 12 -16.00 17.71 3.89
CA LYS A 12 -14.66 18.23 3.58
C LYS A 12 -13.54 17.27 3.99
N LYS A 13 -13.67 16.57 5.12
CA LYS A 13 -12.70 15.56 5.55
C LYS A 13 -12.68 14.37 4.59
N LEU A 14 -13.85 13.90 4.16
CA LEU A 14 -13.98 12.84 3.17
C LEU A 14 -13.40 13.24 1.80
N GLU A 15 -13.69 14.46 1.32
CA GLU A 15 -13.11 15.00 0.09
C GLU A 15 -11.57 15.04 0.16
N LYS A 16 -11.01 15.46 1.29
CA LYS A 16 -9.56 15.48 1.50
C LYS A 16 -8.95 14.07 1.51
N LEU A 17 -9.64 13.11 2.13
CA LEU A 17 -9.26 11.70 2.08
C LEU A 17 -9.25 11.20 0.63
N MET A 18 -10.33 11.41 -0.10
CA MET A 18 -10.46 10.98 -1.49
C MET A 18 -9.40 11.63 -2.39
N LYS A 19 -9.11 12.92 -2.22
CA LYS A 19 -8.01 13.60 -2.93
C LYS A 19 -6.67 12.94 -2.66
N THR A 20 -6.39 12.58 -1.40
CA THR A 20 -5.15 11.91 -1.01
C THR A 20 -5.05 10.51 -1.63
N ILE A 21 -6.15 9.75 -1.64
CA ILE A 21 -6.24 8.43 -2.29
C ILE A 21 -5.99 8.55 -3.79
N SER A 22 -6.57 9.56 -4.46
CA SER A 22 -6.34 9.80 -5.89
C SER A 22 -4.88 10.15 -6.19
N SER A 23 -4.26 11.04 -5.41
CA SER A 23 -2.83 11.38 -5.57
C SER A 23 -1.92 10.18 -5.34
N LEU A 24 -2.25 9.35 -4.34
CA LEU A 24 -1.54 8.10 -4.09
C LEU A 24 -1.68 7.12 -5.27
N ARG A 25 -2.88 6.94 -5.80
CA ARG A 25 -3.12 6.08 -6.97
C ARG A 25 -2.26 6.52 -8.15
N SER A 26 -2.27 7.82 -8.47
CA SER A 26 -1.44 8.37 -9.56
C SER A 26 0.05 8.13 -9.32
N ALA A 27 0.54 8.37 -8.10
CA ALA A 27 1.93 8.10 -7.75
C ALA A 27 2.31 6.61 -7.90
N LEU A 28 1.46 5.69 -7.44
CA LEU A 28 1.70 4.25 -7.59
C LEU A 28 1.69 3.84 -9.06
N GLN A 29 0.78 4.39 -9.87
CA GLN A 29 0.74 4.12 -11.32
C GLN A 29 2.02 4.57 -12.03
N LEU A 30 2.52 5.78 -11.73
CA LEU A 30 3.80 6.27 -12.27
C LEU A 30 4.95 5.37 -11.85
N MET A 31 5.03 5.01 -10.57
CA MET A 31 6.09 4.14 -10.06
C MET A 31 6.08 2.75 -10.70
N ILE A 32 4.91 2.14 -10.90
CA ILE A 32 4.82 0.84 -11.58
C ILE A 32 5.32 0.93 -13.03
N ARG A 33 5.10 2.06 -13.71
CA ARG A 33 5.60 2.31 -15.07
C ARG A 33 7.11 2.52 -15.13
N GLU A 34 7.66 3.28 -14.19
CA GLU A 34 9.08 3.66 -14.19
C GLU A 34 10.01 2.61 -13.56
N ALA A 35 9.49 1.76 -12.67
CA ALA A 35 10.27 0.73 -12.00
C ALA A 35 9.69 -0.69 -12.27
N PRO A 36 9.90 -1.24 -13.48
CA PRO A 36 9.56 -2.63 -13.76
C PRO A 36 10.49 -3.55 -12.96
N GLY A 37 10.04 -3.95 -11.77
CA GLY A 37 10.85 -4.75 -10.83
C GLY A 37 10.50 -4.58 -9.36
N ILE A 38 9.33 -4.02 -9.07
CA ILE A 38 8.81 -3.96 -7.70
C ILE A 38 8.56 -5.38 -7.21
N GLN A 39 9.29 -5.77 -6.18
CA GLN A 39 9.12 -7.09 -5.55
C GLN A 39 8.20 -7.04 -4.35
N LYS A 40 8.13 -5.90 -3.67
CA LYS A 40 7.43 -5.78 -2.40
C LYS A 40 6.82 -4.39 -2.22
N VAL A 41 5.58 -4.36 -1.80
CA VAL A 41 4.88 -3.15 -1.33
C VAL A 41 4.45 -3.39 0.11
N VAL A 42 4.64 -2.39 0.96
CA VAL A 42 4.29 -2.44 2.37
C VAL A 42 3.29 -1.34 2.67
N LEU A 43 2.20 -1.71 3.32
CA LEU A 43 1.21 -0.81 3.90
C LEU A 43 1.40 -0.80 5.40
N ILE A 44 1.77 0.34 5.98
CA ILE A 44 2.00 0.50 7.43
C ILE A 44 0.91 1.39 8.02
N LEU A 45 0.21 0.87 9.02
CA LEU A 45 -0.73 1.61 9.84
C LEU A 45 -0.08 1.96 11.19
N GLY A 46 -0.09 3.24 11.55
CA GLY A 46 0.41 3.70 12.85
C GLY A 46 0.72 5.21 12.87
N GLY A 47 1.48 5.64 13.88
CA GLY A 47 1.90 7.05 14.00
C GLY A 47 3.08 7.40 13.09
N SER A 48 3.95 6.44 12.79
CA SER A 48 5.09 6.60 11.87
C SER A 48 5.49 5.26 11.25
N PRO A 49 6.23 5.24 10.12
CA PRO A 49 6.73 4.00 9.52
C PRO A 49 7.58 3.15 10.47
N LEU A 50 8.33 3.77 11.39
CA LEU A 50 9.22 3.09 12.35
C LEU A 50 8.50 2.60 13.61
N ARG A 51 7.27 3.08 13.85
CA ARG A 51 6.40 2.66 14.97
C ARG A 51 5.07 2.15 14.42
N PRO A 52 5.08 1.03 13.67
CA PRO A 52 3.87 0.44 13.13
C PRO A 52 3.00 -0.11 14.28
N GLN A 53 1.69 0.10 14.18
CA GLN A 53 0.70 -0.67 14.95
C GLN A 53 0.32 -1.94 14.18
N ASN A 54 0.21 -1.83 12.85
CA ASN A 54 0.00 -2.97 11.97
C ASN A 54 0.70 -2.72 10.62
N ALA A 55 1.05 -3.79 9.91
CA ALA A 55 1.63 -3.68 8.57
C ALA A 55 1.29 -4.90 7.72
N TYR A 56 1.04 -4.64 6.45
CA TYR A 56 0.72 -5.64 5.44
C TYR A 56 1.77 -5.60 4.33
N GLU A 57 2.41 -6.72 4.06
CA GLU A 57 3.38 -6.87 2.98
C GLU A 57 2.77 -7.59 1.81
N LEU A 58 2.69 -6.91 0.67
CA LEU A 58 2.32 -7.48 -0.61
C LEU A 58 3.61 -7.91 -1.31
N LEU A 59 3.78 -9.21 -1.51
CA LEU A 59 4.97 -9.83 -2.11
C LEU A 59 4.63 -10.29 -3.52
N PHE A 60 5.34 -9.77 -4.51
CA PHE A 60 5.15 -10.09 -5.91
C PHE A 60 6.28 -11.00 -6.40
N THR A 61 5.93 -12.18 -6.90
CA THR A 61 6.91 -13.03 -7.59
C THR A 61 7.19 -12.44 -8.97
N GLN A 62 8.44 -12.06 -9.23
CA GLN A 62 8.83 -11.45 -10.49
C GLN A 62 8.85 -12.50 -11.61
N ARG A 63 8.17 -12.20 -12.72
CA ARG A 63 8.32 -12.95 -13.99
C ARG A 63 9.55 -12.40 -14.69
N ARG A 64 10.50 -13.27 -15.07
CA ARG A 64 11.72 -12.87 -15.79
C ARG A 64 11.43 -12.35 -17.21
N ASP A 65 10.28 -12.70 -17.80
CA ASP A 65 10.11 -12.60 -19.26
C ASP A 65 9.15 -11.51 -19.75
N HIS A 66 8.68 -10.57 -18.90
CA HIS A 66 7.69 -9.58 -19.34
C HIS A 66 8.14 -8.16 -19.02
N VAL A 67 9.06 -7.66 -19.84
CA VAL A 67 9.11 -6.24 -20.20
C VAL A 67 7.94 -5.99 -21.15
N LEU A 68 6.73 -5.91 -20.62
CA LEU A 68 5.60 -5.40 -21.38
C LEU A 68 5.31 -4.00 -20.86
N GLY A 69 5.73 -3.01 -21.65
CA GLY A 69 5.13 -1.68 -21.63
C GLY A 69 3.64 -1.83 -21.94
N TYR A 70 2.86 -2.14 -20.91
CA TYR A 70 1.41 -2.24 -21.03
C TYR A 70 0.83 -0.84 -20.90
N GLU A 71 0.33 -0.32 -22.01
CA GLU A 71 -0.22 1.02 -22.13
C GLU A 71 -1.72 1.11 -21.73
N GLY A 72 -2.29 0.02 -21.21
CA GLY A 72 -3.70 -0.04 -20.79
C GLY A 72 -3.96 0.31 -19.33
N ASP A 73 -5.21 0.68 -19.02
CA ASP A 73 -5.66 0.91 -17.64
C ASP A 73 -5.94 -0.44 -16.94
N PHE A 74 -4.96 -0.94 -16.18
CA PHE A 74 -5.05 -2.18 -15.40
C PHE A 74 -6.33 -2.27 -14.54
N ALA A 75 -6.85 -1.12 -14.08
CA ALA A 75 -8.04 -1.04 -13.22
C ALA A 75 -9.32 -1.55 -13.89
N LYS A 76 -9.35 -1.69 -15.22
CA LYS A 76 -10.54 -2.11 -15.98
C LYS A 76 -10.53 -3.58 -16.42
N SER A 77 -9.44 -4.32 -16.15
CA SER A 77 -9.38 -5.73 -16.54
C SER A 77 -10.17 -6.62 -15.57
N LYS A 78 -10.94 -7.58 -16.11
CA LYS A 78 -11.62 -8.62 -15.31
C LYS A 78 -10.65 -9.38 -14.38
N ALA A 79 -9.41 -9.59 -14.84
CA ALA A 79 -8.37 -10.24 -14.06
C ALA A 79 -7.95 -9.41 -12.84
N ALA A 80 -7.72 -8.10 -13.00
CA ALA A 80 -7.38 -7.22 -11.88
C ALA A 80 -8.53 -7.11 -10.88
N GLU A 81 -9.78 -7.04 -11.35
CA GLU A 81 -10.95 -7.03 -10.47
C GLU A 81 -11.06 -8.33 -9.65
N ALA A 82 -10.95 -9.49 -10.30
CA ALA A 82 -11.00 -10.79 -9.63
C ALA A 82 -9.86 -10.95 -8.61
N LEU A 83 -8.64 -10.52 -8.98
CA LEU A 83 -7.48 -10.54 -8.08
C LEU A 83 -7.64 -9.58 -6.91
N SER A 84 -8.21 -8.40 -7.13
CA SER A 84 -8.51 -7.42 -6.08
C SER A 84 -9.50 -7.98 -5.08
N LYS A 85 -10.61 -8.56 -5.56
CA LYS A 85 -11.61 -9.23 -4.71
C LYS A 85 -11.00 -10.38 -3.91
N LYS A 86 -10.15 -11.19 -4.53
CA LYS A 86 -9.44 -12.30 -3.86
C LYS A 86 -8.49 -11.78 -2.77
N THR A 87 -7.75 -10.72 -3.07
CA THR A 87 -6.83 -10.05 -2.15
C THR A 87 -7.58 -9.52 -0.93
N ILE A 88 -8.67 -8.77 -1.15
CA ILE A 88 -9.50 -8.22 -0.08
C ILE A 88 -10.06 -9.34 0.81
N ARG A 89 -10.62 -10.40 0.20
CA ARG A 89 -11.14 -11.55 0.96
C ARG A 89 -10.06 -12.23 1.80
N ALA A 90 -8.85 -12.43 1.25
CA ALA A 90 -7.74 -13.03 1.98
C ALA A 90 -7.26 -12.16 3.16
N LEU A 91 -7.26 -10.83 2.98
CA LEU A 91 -6.96 -9.89 4.07
C LEU A 91 -8.03 -9.96 5.17
N ILE A 92 -9.31 -9.93 4.81
CA ILE A 92 -10.42 -10.04 5.78
C ILE A 92 -10.35 -11.38 6.52
N SER A 93 -10.13 -12.50 5.82
CA SER A 93 -10.06 -13.83 6.46
C SER A 93 -8.86 -14.00 7.39
N THR A 94 -7.82 -13.16 7.25
CA THR A 94 -6.66 -13.12 8.16
C THR A 94 -6.83 -12.12 9.29
N GLY A 95 -8.02 -11.52 9.44
CA GLY A 95 -8.33 -10.56 10.50
C GLY A 95 -7.82 -9.15 10.23
N ALA A 96 -7.46 -8.80 8.98
CA ALA A 96 -7.05 -7.45 8.65
C ALA A 96 -8.17 -6.44 8.98
N GLY A 97 -7.85 -5.43 9.79
CA GLY A 97 -8.80 -4.40 10.22
C GLY A 97 -9.76 -4.82 11.35
N SER A 98 -9.61 -6.03 11.92
CA SER A 98 -10.42 -6.48 13.07
C SER A 98 -10.11 -5.74 14.37
N THR A 99 -8.91 -5.18 14.48
CA THR A 99 -8.44 -4.46 15.66
C THR A 99 -8.73 -2.97 15.55
N SER A 100 -9.42 -2.40 16.54
CA SER A 100 -9.49 -0.95 16.72
C SER A 100 -8.23 -0.47 17.45
N TYR A 101 -7.66 0.64 16.97
CA TYR A 101 -6.50 1.24 17.61
C TYR A 101 -6.87 2.64 18.11
N PRO A 102 -6.57 2.97 19.38
CA PRO A 102 -6.79 4.31 19.88
C PRO A 102 -5.80 5.29 19.21
N GLY A 103 -6.29 6.49 18.93
CA GLY A 103 -5.49 7.61 18.46
C GLY A 103 -5.41 7.78 16.94
N PRO A 104 -4.66 8.81 16.48
CA PRO A 104 -4.61 9.16 15.06
C PRO A 104 -3.82 8.12 14.25
N MET A 105 -4.54 7.27 13.52
CA MET A 105 -3.92 6.34 12.56
C MET A 105 -3.58 7.03 11.24
N ARG A 106 -2.39 6.71 10.72
CA ARG A 106 -1.96 7.06 9.36
C ARG A 106 -1.55 5.81 8.61
N LEU A 107 -1.82 5.80 7.31
CA LEU A 107 -1.34 4.80 6.38
C LEU A 107 -0.14 5.36 5.61
N PHE A 108 1.00 4.72 5.81
CA PHE A 108 2.24 4.94 5.07
C PHE A 108 2.44 3.80 4.07
N ILE A 109 2.95 4.13 2.89
CA ILE A 109 3.27 3.14 1.86
C ILE A 109 4.75 3.19 1.58
N LEU A 110 5.38 2.02 1.66
CA LEU A 110 6.77 1.81 1.29
C LEU A 110 6.84 0.79 0.17
N VAL A 111 7.77 1.00 -0.76
CA VAL A 111 7.93 0.16 -1.94
C VAL A 111 9.38 -0.24 -2.05
N HIS A 112 9.63 -1.52 -2.28
CA HIS A 112 10.94 -2.08 -2.54
C HIS A 112 11.14 -2.14 -4.04
N ALA A 113 11.95 -1.22 -4.56
CA ALA A 113 12.12 -0.97 -5.98
C ALA A 113 13.60 -0.76 -6.35
N PRO A 114 13.97 -0.91 -7.64
CA PRO A 114 15.30 -0.60 -8.11
C PRO A 114 15.74 0.83 -7.75
N PRO A 115 17.04 1.07 -7.54
CA PRO A 115 17.57 2.35 -7.11
C PRO A 115 17.53 3.41 -8.21
N THR A 116 17.20 3.00 -9.44
CA THR A 116 17.00 3.84 -10.62
C THR A 116 15.67 4.59 -10.60
N LEU A 117 14.74 4.27 -9.69
CA LEU A 117 13.46 4.96 -9.58
C LEU A 117 13.68 6.45 -9.25
N ASN A 118 13.20 7.33 -10.13
CA ASN A 118 13.37 8.78 -10.04
C ASN A 118 12.02 9.52 -9.98
N LEU A 119 11.28 9.33 -8.88
CA LEU A 119 10.02 10.03 -8.61
C LEU A 119 10.07 10.88 -7.33
N PRO A 120 10.97 11.89 -7.22
CA PRO A 120 11.21 12.61 -5.96
C PRO A 120 9.98 13.36 -5.44
N GLN A 121 9.05 13.75 -6.32
CA GLN A 121 7.78 14.37 -5.92
C GLN A 121 6.84 13.41 -5.18
N HIS A 122 6.99 12.10 -5.41
CA HIS A 122 6.07 11.09 -4.90
C HIS A 122 6.72 10.10 -3.93
N PHE A 123 8.01 9.86 -4.07
CA PHE A 123 8.75 8.85 -3.34
C PHE A 123 10.08 9.39 -2.84
N LEU A 124 10.43 9.04 -1.61
CA LEU A 124 11.71 9.37 -1.00
C LEU A 124 12.47 8.09 -0.66
N PRO A 125 13.77 7.98 -1.01
CA PRO A 125 14.57 6.83 -0.63
C PRO A 125 14.68 6.72 0.89
N LYS A 126 14.57 5.49 1.39
CA LYS A 126 14.63 5.11 2.81
C LYS A 126 15.50 3.86 2.97
N ARG A 127 16.75 3.92 2.49
CA ARG A 127 17.68 2.78 2.43
C ARG A 127 17.80 2.01 3.76
N ASP A 128 17.75 2.72 4.88
CA ASP A 128 17.91 2.13 6.22
C ASP A 128 16.58 1.69 6.87
N PHE A 129 15.48 1.69 6.13
CA PHE A 129 14.19 1.27 6.69
C PHE A 129 14.23 -0.21 7.10
N ARG A 130 14.02 -0.45 8.39
CA ARG A 130 13.85 -1.78 8.99
C ARG A 130 12.80 -1.67 10.08
N TYR A 131 11.95 -2.69 10.20
CA TYR A 131 11.07 -2.78 11.36
C TYR A 131 11.87 -3.01 12.64
N ASN A 132 11.25 -2.69 13.77
CA ASN A 132 11.72 -3.19 15.06
C ASN A 132 11.70 -4.73 15.06
N ARG A 133 12.72 -5.37 15.67
CA ARG A 133 12.86 -6.83 15.75
C ARG A 133 11.65 -7.54 16.38
N LYS A 134 10.90 -6.86 17.24
CA LYS A 134 9.70 -7.42 17.89
C LYS A 134 8.44 -7.36 17.03
N PHE A 135 8.47 -6.62 15.92
CA PHE A 135 7.29 -6.40 15.09
C PHE A 135 7.26 -7.39 13.93
N VAL A 136 6.11 -8.06 13.75
CA VAL A 136 5.90 -9.06 12.68
C VAL A 136 4.78 -8.57 11.76
N PRO A 137 5.06 -8.31 10.48
CA PRO A 137 4.02 -7.89 9.54
C PRO A 137 3.28 -9.08 8.94
N SER A 138 2.01 -8.87 8.59
CA SER A 138 1.19 -9.85 7.87
C SER A 138 1.59 -9.88 6.40
N LYS A 139 1.88 -11.06 5.85
CA LYS A 139 2.41 -11.20 4.48
C LYS A 139 1.39 -11.82 3.55
N LEU A 140 1.14 -11.17 2.42
CA LEU A 140 0.31 -11.67 1.33
C LEU A 140 1.18 -11.87 0.08
N ARG A 141 1.29 -13.12 -0.36
CA ARG A 141 2.11 -13.49 -1.53
C ARG A 141 1.25 -13.70 -2.76
N PHE A 142 1.60 -12.98 -3.82
CA PHE A 142 1.02 -13.15 -5.15
C PHE A 142 1.89 -14.14 -5.92
N LYS A 143 1.30 -15.29 -6.28
CA LYS A 143 1.93 -16.31 -7.14
C LYS A 143 1.08 -16.50 -8.39
N CYS A 144 1.74 -16.65 -9.54
CA CYS A 144 1.09 -17.08 -10.77
C CYS A 144 1.16 -18.61 -10.88
N ARG A 145 0.09 -19.28 -11.32
CA ARG A 145 0.05 -20.76 -11.43
C ARG A 145 1.04 -21.33 -12.44
N THR A 146 1.48 -20.57 -13.43
CA THR A 146 2.45 -20.99 -14.44
C THR A 146 3.91 -21.01 -13.95
N GLN A 147 4.14 -20.85 -12.64
CA GLN A 147 5.45 -20.58 -12.05
C GLN A 147 6.06 -21.77 -11.28
N ASP A 148 5.40 -22.93 -11.28
CA ASP A 148 5.78 -24.09 -10.44
C ASP A 148 7.17 -24.70 -10.75
N ASN A 149 7.84 -24.29 -11.84
CA ASN A 149 9.13 -24.86 -12.26
C ASN A 149 10.34 -23.91 -12.21
N ALA A 150 10.25 -22.72 -11.61
CA ALA A 150 11.39 -21.82 -11.48
C ALA A 150 11.95 -21.79 -10.05
N THR A 151 12.71 -22.83 -9.68
CA THR A 151 13.67 -22.76 -8.57
C THR A 151 14.82 -21.85 -8.99
N ASN A 152 14.58 -20.55 -8.96
CA ASN A 152 15.64 -19.56 -9.11
C ASN A 152 15.28 -18.40 -8.19
N SER A 153 16.07 -18.25 -7.13
CA SER A 153 16.14 -17.00 -6.37
C SER A 153 16.21 -15.85 -7.36
N PRO A 154 15.39 -14.80 -7.21
CA PRO A 154 15.56 -13.60 -8.03
C PRO A 154 17.02 -13.15 -7.90
N PRO A 155 17.67 -12.66 -8.97
CA PRO A 155 18.97 -12.02 -8.82
C PRO A 155 18.87 -10.98 -7.71
N THR A 156 19.93 -10.86 -6.92
CA THR A 156 20.11 -9.80 -5.93
C THR A 156 20.17 -8.47 -6.65
N ASN A 157 19.04 -8.00 -7.17
CA ASN A 157 18.89 -6.63 -7.58
C ASN A 157 19.06 -5.80 -6.31
N ASP A 158 19.90 -4.77 -6.37
CA ASP A 158 20.13 -3.82 -5.29
C ASP A 158 18.88 -2.95 -5.07
N LEU A 159 17.80 -3.57 -4.61
CA LEU A 159 16.56 -2.91 -4.32
C LEU A 159 16.70 -2.10 -3.04
N ILE A 160 16.09 -0.92 -3.04
CA ILE A 160 16.02 -0.07 -1.86
C ILE A 160 14.57 0.27 -1.54
N TRP A 161 14.33 0.66 -0.29
CA TRP A 161 13.03 1.15 0.12
C TRP A 161 12.81 2.58 -0.36
N TYR A 162 11.61 2.83 -0.86
CA TYR A 162 11.08 4.15 -1.16
C TYR A 162 9.80 4.37 -0.37
N GLN A 163 9.72 5.46 0.38
CA GLN A 163 8.50 5.85 1.08
C GLN A 163 7.68 6.81 0.20
N CYS A 164 6.41 6.49 -0.01
CA CYS A 164 5.47 7.40 -0.64
C CYS A 164 5.25 8.64 0.23
N ARG A 165 5.29 9.83 -0.38
CA ARG A 165 5.04 11.12 0.28
C ARG A 165 3.55 11.34 0.58
N HIS A 166 2.67 10.63 -0.13
CA HIS A 166 1.22 10.71 0.07
C HIS A 166 0.78 9.83 1.24
N VAL A 167 0.69 10.43 2.44
CA VAL A 167 0.26 9.75 3.66
C VAL A 167 -1.24 9.92 3.86
N ILE A 168 -1.97 8.81 3.91
CA ILE A 168 -3.41 8.83 4.20
C ILE A 168 -3.61 8.96 5.71
N LYS A 169 -4.42 9.93 6.12
CA LYS A 169 -4.84 10.11 7.51
C LYS A 169 -6.21 9.48 7.70
N GLY A 170 -6.37 8.68 8.76
CA GLY A 170 -7.67 8.10 9.11
C GLY A 170 -8.70 9.19 9.45
N LEU A 171 -9.97 8.88 9.19
CA LEU A 171 -11.09 9.68 9.65
C LEU A 171 -11.45 9.22 11.06
N ALA A 172 -11.52 10.15 12.00
CA ALA A 172 -12.05 9.86 13.31
C ALA A 172 -13.57 9.81 13.21
N PHE A 173 -14.16 8.68 13.59
CA PHE A 173 -15.59 8.59 13.83
C PHE A 173 -15.84 8.88 15.30
N HIS A 174 -16.80 9.75 15.61
CA HIS A 174 -17.30 9.85 16.97
C HIS A 174 -17.87 8.48 17.34
N GLN A 175 -17.30 7.84 18.36
CA GLN A 175 -17.97 6.69 18.98
C GLN A 175 -19.30 7.19 19.56
N PRO A 176 -20.42 6.47 19.37
CA PRO A 176 -21.62 6.78 20.12
C PRO A 176 -21.26 6.68 21.60
N VAL A 177 -21.58 7.73 22.35
CA VAL A 177 -21.55 7.68 23.82
C VAL A 177 -22.68 6.73 24.18
N GLU A 178 -22.35 5.52 24.65
CA GLU A 178 -23.34 4.67 25.31
C GLU A 178 -23.79 5.42 26.57
N GLU A 179 -25.08 5.79 26.63
CA GLU A 179 -25.76 6.32 27.81
C GLU A 179 -26.04 5.21 28.84
#